data_AF-A0A081C6Z9-F1
#
_entry.id   AF-A0A081C6Z9-F1
#
_cell.length_a   1.000
_cell.length_b   1.000
_cell.length_c   1.000
_cell.angle_alpha   90.00
_cell.angle_beta   90.00
_cell.angle_gamma   90.00
#
_symmetry.space_group_name_H-M   'P 1'
#
loop_
_entity.id
_entity.type
_entity.pdbx_description
1 polymer ?
#
loop_
_entity_poly.entity_id
_entity_poly.type
_entity_poly.pdbx_seq_one_letter_code
_entity_poly.pdbx_strand_id
1 'polypeptide(L)'
;MLNFLKKSYMQKAIYEEAQGNYTRAAAWYSKAEEPEKVGEMHEFLGDLADTFPEKIRAYQQALRWYREPEHLETLAGKLAETMEADIRADAQVSAIESRRLPTLAEYYALAKQWKKAAEIYEELGLYEKATEMYVQGGEVEQVEQIAARTDDRFQRTSSAQQLYDEAENAYRCGQRDKAYALLKQCLTLDPNALKAKNLFDKLSRAFQPTGRLRVYISGEEQEYVLFGKPVITLGRKEDNDIVLEQHDVSRYHARIGFQGQNCLIEDLQSSNGTRINGLKIQKSVAIHNQDMIGVGLHRRFDTLLIQHQNGNALLLHGAENTPRYLFFTGELQVGFGAECALRLPQLPLALSGCLFKVKYQPPYWYWYIHPQLTQIELNGMPVAQCVVIMPGDTLRFAAATLLFE
;
A
#
# COMPACT_ATOMS: atom_id res chain seq x y z
N MET A 1 -75.34 11.38 17.43
CA MET A 1 -74.49 12.51 17.87
C MET A 1 -73.16 12.55 17.09
N LEU A 2 -72.43 11.43 16.96
CA LEU A 2 -71.17 11.36 16.17
C LEU A 2 -71.31 11.85 14.71
N ASN A 3 -72.32 11.40 13.96
CA ASN A 3 -72.50 11.81 12.56
C ASN A 3 -72.79 13.31 12.37
N PHE A 4 -73.37 13.96 13.39
CA PHE A 4 -73.62 15.41 13.35
C PHE A 4 -72.33 16.20 13.59
N LEU A 5 -71.49 15.74 14.51
CA LEU A 5 -70.17 16.31 14.77
C LEU A 5 -69.25 16.17 13.54
N LYS A 6 -69.22 15.00 12.89
CA LYS A 6 -68.45 14.78 11.65
C LYS A 6 -68.84 15.76 10.55
N LYS A 7 -70.15 15.93 10.29
CA LYS A 7 -70.65 16.91 9.30
C LYS A 7 -70.27 18.34 9.65
N SER A 8 -70.31 18.72 10.93
CA SER A 8 -69.90 20.06 11.37
C SER A 8 -68.39 20.29 11.20
N TYR A 9 -67.55 19.30 11.52
CA TYR A 9 -66.10 19.40 11.29
C TYR A 9 -65.74 19.46 9.82
N MET A 10 -66.44 18.69 8.97
CA MET A 10 -66.25 18.71 7.52
C MET A 10 -66.61 20.08 6.91
N GLN A 11 -67.69 20.72 7.35
CA GLN A 11 -68.02 22.09 6.91
C GLN A 11 -66.95 23.12 7.33
N LYS A 12 -66.40 23.00 8.53
CA LYS A 12 -65.31 23.86 9.00
C LYS A 12 -64.03 23.63 8.20
N ALA A 13 -63.75 22.39 7.83
CA ALA A 13 -62.59 22.04 7.01
C ALA A 13 -62.66 22.67 5.61
N ILE A 14 -63.81 22.51 4.92
CA ILE A 14 -64.04 23.12 3.59
C ILE A 14 -63.93 24.65 3.66
N TYR A 15 -64.44 25.28 4.72
CA TYR A 15 -64.33 26.72 4.88
C TYR A 15 -62.87 27.17 5.02
N GLU A 16 -62.08 26.53 5.88
CA GLU A 16 -60.66 26.87 6.07
C GLU A 16 -59.83 26.58 4.81
N GLU A 17 -60.13 25.50 4.08
CA GLU A 17 -59.52 25.18 2.79
C GLU A 17 -59.79 26.28 1.75
N ALA A 18 -61.03 26.75 1.63
CA ALA A 18 -61.40 27.83 0.72
C ALA A 18 -60.74 29.17 1.07
N GLN A 19 -60.33 29.37 2.32
CA GLN A 19 -59.55 30.54 2.76
C GLN A 19 -58.03 30.36 2.60
N GLY A 20 -57.56 29.21 2.10
CA GLY A 20 -56.13 28.89 1.98
C GLY A 20 -55.44 28.52 3.30
N ASN A 21 -56.19 28.29 4.38
CA ASN A 21 -55.66 27.93 5.69
C ASN A 21 -55.46 26.41 5.80
N TYR A 22 -54.64 25.83 4.92
CA TYR A 22 -54.51 24.37 4.75
C TYR A 22 -54.12 23.60 6.04
N THR A 23 -53.30 24.17 6.92
CA THR A 23 -52.98 23.55 8.22
C THR A 23 -54.20 23.43 9.14
N ARG A 24 -55.08 24.44 9.14
CA ARG A 24 -56.33 24.40 9.92
C ARG A 24 -57.36 23.48 9.27
N ALA A 25 -57.44 23.49 7.93
CA ALA A 25 -58.26 22.57 7.18
C ALA A 25 -57.89 21.11 7.48
N ALA A 26 -56.59 20.75 7.44
CA ALA A 26 -56.08 19.42 7.79
C ALA A 26 -56.50 18.98 9.21
N ALA A 27 -56.41 19.87 10.20
CA ALA A 27 -56.83 19.56 11.57
C ALA A 27 -58.35 19.29 11.69
N TRP A 28 -59.18 20.00 10.90
CA TRP A 28 -60.62 19.76 10.87
C TRP A 28 -61.00 18.49 10.10
N TYR A 29 -60.34 18.21 8.96
CA TYR A 29 -60.50 16.95 8.23
C TYR A 29 -60.09 15.74 9.06
N SER A 30 -59.03 15.85 9.86
CA SER A 30 -58.62 14.80 10.80
C SER A 30 -59.71 14.51 11.84
N LYS A 31 -60.30 15.55 12.44
CA LYS A 31 -61.44 15.43 13.37
C LYS A 31 -62.72 14.91 12.71
N ALA A 32 -62.86 15.11 11.40
CA ALA A 32 -63.95 14.56 10.61
C ALA A 32 -63.74 13.08 10.23
N GLU A 33 -62.56 12.52 10.54
CA GLU A 33 -62.11 11.17 10.14
C GLU A 33 -61.99 11.00 8.62
N GLU A 34 -61.55 12.06 7.92
CA GLU A 34 -61.31 12.07 6.47
C GLU A 34 -59.80 12.06 6.17
N PRO A 35 -59.11 10.92 6.29
CA PRO A 35 -57.65 10.85 6.22
C PRO A 35 -57.10 11.27 4.85
N GLU A 36 -57.72 10.89 3.74
CA GLU A 36 -57.28 11.29 2.39
C GLU A 36 -57.26 12.81 2.25
N LYS A 37 -58.30 13.50 2.75
CA LYS A 37 -58.35 14.97 2.76
C LYS A 37 -57.26 15.59 3.63
N VAL A 38 -56.87 14.95 4.73
CA VAL A 38 -55.72 15.41 5.53
C VAL A 38 -54.42 15.28 4.74
N GLY A 39 -54.26 14.17 4.00
CA GLY A 39 -53.15 13.94 3.08
C GLY A 39 -53.06 15.04 2.02
N GLU A 40 -54.15 15.31 1.31
CA GLU A 40 -54.25 16.35 0.28
C GLU A 40 -53.81 17.72 0.81
N MET A 41 -54.30 18.12 2.00
CA MET A 41 -53.94 19.43 2.58
C MET A 41 -52.44 19.54 2.87
N HIS A 42 -51.81 18.46 3.34
CA HIS A 42 -50.36 18.44 3.59
C HIS A 42 -49.55 18.35 2.29
N GLU A 43 -50.07 17.70 1.26
CA GLU A 43 -49.46 17.69 -0.07
C GLU A 43 -49.48 19.09 -0.69
N PHE A 44 -50.62 19.80 -0.66
CA PHE A 44 -50.72 21.19 -1.10
C PHE A 44 -49.76 22.12 -0.35
N LEU A 45 -49.60 21.93 0.97
CA LEU A 45 -48.61 22.68 1.75
C LEU A 45 -47.18 22.43 1.27
N GLY A 46 -46.87 21.21 0.82
CA GLY A 46 -45.58 20.88 0.21
C GLY A 46 -45.41 21.54 -1.15
N ASP A 47 -46.43 21.49 -2.00
CA ASP A 47 -46.39 22.11 -3.34
C ASP A 47 -46.22 23.64 -3.26
N LEU A 48 -46.75 24.28 -2.22
CA LEU A 48 -46.64 25.73 -1.97
C LEU A 48 -45.34 26.15 -1.27
N ALA A 49 -44.58 25.23 -0.67
CA ALA A 49 -43.39 25.60 0.08
C ALA A 49 -42.24 26.01 -0.84
N ASP A 50 -41.41 26.97 -0.41
CA ASP A 50 -40.29 27.49 -1.21
C ASP A 50 -38.97 26.75 -0.96
N THR A 51 -38.83 26.09 0.20
CA THR A 51 -37.58 25.44 0.61
C THR A 51 -37.70 23.91 0.63
N PHE A 52 -36.63 23.20 0.25
CA PHE A 52 -36.61 21.73 0.28
C PHE A 52 -36.98 21.13 1.65
N PRO A 53 -36.47 21.62 2.80
CA PRO A 53 -36.82 21.05 4.10
C PRO A 53 -38.32 21.16 4.44
N GLU A 54 -38.97 22.24 4.00
CA GLU A 54 -40.40 22.45 4.21
C GLU A 54 -41.23 21.54 3.31
N LYS A 55 -40.87 21.43 2.03
CA LYS A 55 -41.49 20.49 1.08
C LYS A 55 -41.43 19.05 1.59
N ILE A 56 -40.23 18.59 1.96
CA ILE A 56 -39.97 17.23 2.45
C ILE A 56 -40.82 16.94 3.69
N ARG A 57 -40.87 17.88 4.65
CA ARG A 57 -41.66 17.71 5.88
C ARG A 57 -43.16 17.62 5.57
N ALA A 58 -43.66 18.46 4.66
CA ALA A 58 -45.07 18.48 4.29
C ALA A 58 -45.48 17.19 3.56
N TYR A 59 -44.69 16.73 2.59
CA TYR A 59 -44.94 15.46 1.88
C TYR A 59 -44.83 14.24 2.82
N GLN A 60 -43.84 14.20 3.72
CA GLN A 60 -43.76 13.14 4.74
C GLN A 60 -44.98 13.10 5.65
N GLN A 61 -45.54 14.27 5.96
CA GLN A 61 -46.76 14.36 6.77
C GLN A 61 -47.97 13.88 5.96
N ALA A 62 -48.10 14.26 4.69
CA ALA A 62 -49.16 13.78 3.81
C ALA A 62 -49.16 12.26 3.64
N LEU A 63 -47.98 11.65 3.47
CA LEU A 63 -47.80 10.21 3.26
C LEU A 63 -48.31 9.36 4.43
N ARG A 64 -48.37 9.93 5.65
CA ARG A 64 -48.89 9.24 6.84
C ARG A 64 -50.42 9.09 6.83
N TRP A 65 -51.10 9.86 5.98
CA TRP A 65 -52.56 9.93 5.96
C TRP A 65 -53.18 9.20 4.78
N TYR A 66 -52.51 9.16 3.63
CA TYR A 66 -52.98 8.40 2.48
C TYR A 66 -53.04 6.90 2.78
N ARG A 67 -54.11 6.27 2.31
CA ARG A 67 -54.39 4.83 2.40
C ARG A 67 -54.54 4.20 1.04
N GLU A 68 -54.93 5.00 0.04
CA GLU A 68 -55.02 4.55 -1.34
C GLU A 68 -53.60 4.35 -1.93
N PRO A 69 -53.31 3.16 -2.49
CA PRO A 69 -51.98 2.86 -3.03
C PRO A 69 -51.52 3.85 -4.11
N GLU A 70 -52.44 4.33 -4.95
CA GLU A 70 -52.11 5.26 -6.04
C GLU A 70 -51.63 6.62 -5.53
N HIS A 71 -52.28 7.17 -4.49
CA HIS A 71 -51.84 8.41 -3.84
C HIS A 71 -50.52 8.23 -3.10
N LEU A 72 -50.32 7.09 -2.43
CA LEU A 72 -49.07 6.75 -1.75
C LEU A 72 -47.90 6.67 -2.73
N GLU A 73 -48.08 5.96 -3.85
CA GLU A 73 -47.06 5.80 -4.90
C GLU A 73 -46.69 7.15 -5.52
N THR A 74 -47.70 7.95 -5.88
CA THR A 74 -47.49 9.26 -6.51
C THR A 74 -46.76 10.23 -5.57
N LEU A 75 -47.21 10.32 -4.32
CA LEU A 75 -46.61 11.21 -3.33
C LEU A 75 -45.20 10.75 -2.92
N ALA A 76 -44.98 9.43 -2.80
CA ALA A 76 -43.65 8.88 -2.54
C ALA A 76 -42.67 9.28 -3.64
N GLY A 77 -43.10 9.28 -4.90
CA GLY A 77 -42.29 9.75 -6.03
C GLY A 77 -41.93 11.22 -5.92
N LYS A 78 -42.90 12.10 -5.68
CA LYS A 78 -42.68 13.54 -5.46
C LYS A 78 -41.71 13.80 -4.30
N LEU A 79 -41.90 13.09 -3.18
CA LEU A 79 -41.05 13.19 -2.01
C LEU A 79 -39.62 12.75 -2.32
N ALA A 80 -39.45 11.61 -3.01
CA ALA A 80 -38.14 11.09 -3.39
C ALA A 80 -37.40 12.07 -4.30
N GLU A 81 -38.04 12.57 -5.36
CA GLU A 81 -37.42 13.53 -6.28
C GLU A 81 -37.01 14.83 -5.57
N THR A 82 -37.85 15.32 -4.65
CA THR A 82 -37.55 16.49 -3.83
C THR A 82 -36.37 16.24 -2.89
N MET A 83 -36.33 15.06 -2.26
CA MET A 83 -35.22 14.66 -1.38
C MET A 83 -33.91 14.47 -2.15
N GLU A 84 -33.96 13.92 -3.36
CA GLU A 84 -32.79 13.76 -4.20
C GLU A 84 -32.24 15.11 -4.66
N ALA A 85 -33.12 16.03 -5.10
CA ALA A 85 -32.73 17.38 -5.48
C ALA A 85 -32.06 18.14 -4.32
N ASP A 86 -32.58 17.99 -3.10
CA ASP A 86 -32.00 18.55 -1.87
C ASP A 86 -30.61 17.96 -1.59
N ILE A 87 -30.47 16.62 -1.63
CA ILE A 87 -29.20 15.93 -1.38
C ILE A 87 -28.13 16.26 -2.43
N ARG A 88 -28.54 16.48 -3.69
CA ARG A 88 -27.64 16.69 -4.83
C ARG A 88 -27.43 18.18 -5.18
N ALA A 89 -28.01 19.12 -4.42
CA ALA A 89 -27.95 20.56 -4.68
C ALA A 89 -26.51 21.11 -4.73
N ASP A 90 -25.61 20.59 -3.89
CA ASP A 90 -24.22 21.09 -3.75
C ASP A 90 -23.18 20.30 -4.59
N ALA A 91 -23.61 19.45 -5.52
CA ALA A 91 -22.79 18.58 -6.39
C ALA A 91 -21.87 17.57 -5.68
N GLN A 92 -21.57 17.74 -4.39
CA GLN A 92 -20.90 16.77 -3.53
C GLN A 92 -21.80 16.39 -2.36
N VAL A 93 -22.11 15.10 -2.24
CA VAL A 93 -22.87 14.56 -1.11
C VAL A 93 -21.97 14.54 0.13
N SER A 94 -22.28 15.37 1.12
CA SER A 94 -21.61 15.39 2.41
C SER A 94 -21.89 14.10 3.20
N ALA A 95 -21.04 13.79 4.18
CA ALA A 95 -21.21 12.62 5.05
C ALA A 95 -22.55 12.61 5.83
N ILE A 96 -23.19 13.77 6.01
CA ILE A 96 -24.51 13.90 6.63
C ILE A 96 -25.61 13.53 5.62
N GLU A 97 -25.48 13.97 4.37
CA GLU A 97 -26.44 13.68 3.30
C GLU A 97 -26.40 12.22 2.86
N SER A 98 -25.24 11.55 2.90
CA SER A 98 -25.13 10.11 2.64
C SER A 98 -26.00 9.27 3.58
N ARG A 99 -26.32 9.77 4.79
CA ARG A 99 -27.22 9.09 5.73
C ARG A 99 -28.69 9.13 5.31
N ARG A 100 -29.06 10.01 4.38
CA ARG A 100 -30.43 10.19 3.88
C ARG A 100 -30.71 9.36 2.61
N LEU A 101 -29.67 8.93 1.90
CA LEU A 101 -29.76 8.11 0.69
C LEU A 101 -30.52 6.78 0.88
N PRO A 102 -30.37 6.03 2.01
CA PRO A 102 -31.17 4.80 2.20
C PRO A 102 -32.67 5.09 2.24
N THR A 103 -33.08 6.13 2.97
CA THR A 103 -34.49 6.54 3.05
C THR A 103 -35.01 7.06 1.72
N LEU A 104 -34.17 7.75 0.94
CA LEU A 104 -34.52 8.15 -0.43
C LEU A 104 -34.83 6.93 -1.32
N ALA A 105 -33.98 5.89 -1.27
CA ALA A 105 -34.18 4.66 -2.03
C ALA A 105 -35.48 3.94 -1.65
N GLU A 106 -35.83 3.93 -0.36
CA GLU A 106 -37.11 3.38 0.14
C GLU A 106 -38.31 4.13 -0.43
N TYR A 107 -38.26 5.46 -0.56
CA TYR A 107 -39.35 6.22 -1.17
C TYR A 107 -39.46 5.98 -2.68
N TYR A 108 -38.34 5.85 -3.41
CA TYR A 108 -38.38 5.45 -4.81
C TYR A 108 -38.94 4.04 -5.01
N ALA A 109 -38.62 3.10 -4.13
CA ALA A 109 -39.20 1.76 -4.13
C ALA A 109 -40.71 1.81 -3.85
N LEU A 110 -41.15 2.60 -2.87
CA LEU A 110 -42.57 2.81 -2.57
C LEU A 110 -43.32 3.42 -3.78
N ALA A 111 -42.66 4.28 -4.55
CA ALA A 111 -43.19 4.87 -5.78
C ALA A 111 -43.12 3.94 -7.00
N LYS A 112 -42.70 2.67 -6.82
CA LYS A 112 -42.43 1.69 -7.89
C LYS A 112 -41.40 2.18 -8.94
N GLN A 113 -40.58 3.17 -8.60
CA GLN A 113 -39.46 3.62 -9.42
C GLN A 113 -38.24 2.76 -9.12
N TRP A 114 -38.37 1.46 -9.39
CA TRP A 114 -37.43 0.41 -8.97
C TRP A 114 -36.00 0.66 -9.43
N LYS A 115 -35.82 1.14 -10.67
CA LYS A 115 -34.51 1.45 -11.23
C LYS A 115 -33.78 2.54 -10.43
N LYS A 116 -34.45 3.66 -10.12
CA LYS A 116 -33.86 4.74 -9.32
C LYS A 116 -33.51 4.28 -7.90
N ALA A 117 -34.38 3.47 -7.29
CA ALA A 117 -34.10 2.87 -5.98
C ALA A 117 -32.86 1.96 -6.02
N ALA A 118 -32.74 1.15 -7.07
CA ALA A 118 -31.61 0.24 -7.28
C ALA A 118 -30.28 0.99 -7.48
N GLU A 119 -30.28 2.05 -8.31
CA GLU A 119 -29.11 2.90 -8.55
C GLU A 119 -28.57 3.50 -7.24
N ILE A 120 -29.46 3.97 -6.36
CA ILE A 120 -29.05 4.52 -5.05
C ILE A 120 -28.51 3.43 -4.12
N TYR A 121 -29.10 2.23 -4.12
CA TYR A 121 -28.55 1.12 -3.34
C TYR A 121 -27.18 0.66 -3.87
N GLU A 122 -26.95 0.73 -5.18
CA GLU A 122 -25.64 0.48 -5.79
C GLU A 122 -24.61 1.55 -5.38
N GLU A 123 -24.99 2.84 -5.39
CA GLU A 123 -24.16 3.96 -4.88
C GLU A 123 -23.76 3.74 -3.40
N LEU A 124 -24.66 3.17 -2.60
CA LEU A 124 -24.42 2.83 -1.19
C LEU A 124 -23.64 1.50 -0.99
N GLY A 125 -23.37 0.76 -2.06
CA GLY A 125 -22.73 -0.57 -2.00
C GLY A 125 -23.61 -1.68 -1.44
N LEU A 126 -24.93 -1.47 -1.35
CA LEU A 126 -25.93 -2.42 -0.86
C LEU A 126 -26.49 -3.28 -2.02
N TYR A 127 -25.61 -4.08 -2.63
CA TYR A 127 -25.91 -4.81 -3.88
C TYR A 127 -27.06 -5.83 -3.78
N GLU A 128 -27.30 -6.41 -2.60
CA GLU A 128 -28.42 -7.34 -2.40
C GLU A 128 -29.76 -6.60 -2.59
N LYS A 129 -29.92 -5.46 -1.93
CA LYS A 129 -31.10 -4.59 -2.10
C LYS A 129 -31.20 -4.02 -3.53
N ALA A 130 -30.07 -3.64 -4.14
CA ALA A 130 -30.07 -3.17 -5.53
C ALA A 130 -30.56 -4.27 -6.48
N THR A 131 -30.10 -5.50 -6.30
CA THR A 131 -30.55 -6.67 -7.08
C THR A 131 -32.04 -6.92 -6.90
N GLU A 132 -32.55 -6.91 -5.66
CA GLU A 132 -33.98 -7.05 -5.39
C GLU A 132 -34.82 -6.01 -6.15
N MET A 133 -34.38 -4.74 -6.15
CA MET A 133 -35.07 -3.66 -6.85
C MET A 133 -35.00 -3.83 -8.38
N TYR A 134 -33.83 -4.15 -8.96
CA TYR A 134 -33.73 -4.40 -10.40
C TYR A 134 -34.60 -5.58 -10.86
N VAL A 135 -34.72 -6.64 -10.05
CA VAL A 135 -35.63 -7.76 -10.34
C VAL A 135 -37.08 -7.29 -10.35
N GLN A 136 -37.50 -6.47 -9.38
CA GLN A 136 -38.86 -5.90 -9.35
C GLN A 136 -39.13 -4.97 -10.54
N GLY A 137 -38.10 -4.27 -11.03
CA GLY A 137 -38.15 -3.44 -12.23
C GLY A 137 -38.08 -4.19 -13.57
N GLY A 138 -37.78 -5.49 -13.56
CA GLY A 138 -37.57 -6.27 -14.79
C GLY A 138 -36.25 -5.96 -15.51
N GLU A 139 -35.28 -5.35 -14.82
CA GLU A 139 -33.98 -4.92 -15.36
C GLU A 139 -32.96 -6.07 -15.35
N VAL A 140 -33.21 -7.11 -16.17
CA VAL A 140 -32.43 -8.36 -16.18
C VAL A 140 -30.94 -8.12 -16.46
N GLU A 141 -30.61 -7.19 -17.37
CA GLU A 141 -29.22 -6.87 -17.71
C GLU A 141 -28.43 -6.31 -16.51
N GLN A 142 -29.06 -5.45 -15.71
CA GLN A 142 -28.41 -4.86 -14.52
C GLN A 142 -28.19 -5.90 -13.42
N VAL A 143 -29.13 -6.85 -13.25
CA VAL A 143 -28.99 -7.99 -12.33
C VAL A 143 -27.80 -8.87 -12.74
N GLU A 144 -27.67 -9.19 -14.03
CA GLU A 144 -26.54 -9.97 -14.54
C GLU A 144 -25.21 -9.23 -14.36
N GLN A 145 -25.18 -7.91 -14.57
CA GLN A 145 -23.98 -7.09 -14.35
C GLN A 145 -23.58 -7.05 -12.87
N ILE A 146 -24.52 -6.89 -11.94
CA ILE A 146 -24.23 -6.95 -10.50
C ILE A 146 -23.74 -8.36 -10.12
N ALA A 147 -24.41 -9.41 -10.57
CA ALA A 147 -24.02 -10.79 -10.32
C ALA A 147 -22.60 -11.08 -10.82
N ALA A 148 -22.27 -10.67 -12.04
CA ALA A 148 -20.93 -10.80 -12.62
C ALA A 148 -19.88 -10.02 -11.82
N ARG A 149 -20.19 -8.80 -11.36
CA ARG A 149 -19.29 -8.00 -10.50
C ARG A 149 -19.11 -8.64 -9.12
N THR A 150 -20.15 -9.21 -8.52
CA THR A 150 -20.07 -9.88 -7.21
C THR A 150 -19.35 -11.23 -7.30
N ASP A 151 -19.54 -11.98 -8.38
CA ASP A 151 -18.83 -13.24 -8.63
C ASP A 151 -17.36 -13.00 -8.90
N ASP A 152 -17.01 -12.02 -9.75
CA ASP A 152 -15.61 -11.65 -10.00
C ASP A 152 -14.96 -11.13 -8.71
N ARG A 153 -15.67 -10.32 -7.91
CA ARG A 153 -15.17 -9.87 -6.59
C ARG A 153 -14.97 -11.03 -5.63
N PHE A 154 -15.92 -11.95 -5.54
CA PHE A 154 -15.84 -13.13 -4.67
C PHE A 154 -14.70 -14.06 -5.10
N GLN A 155 -14.55 -14.32 -6.40
CA GLN A 155 -13.45 -15.11 -6.95
C GLN A 155 -12.10 -14.45 -6.68
N ARG A 156 -11.97 -13.13 -6.85
CA ARG A 156 -10.76 -12.38 -6.53
C ARG A 156 -10.43 -12.41 -5.04
N THR A 157 -11.40 -12.21 -4.16
CA THR A 157 -11.19 -12.26 -2.70
C THR A 157 -10.81 -13.66 -2.24
N SER A 158 -11.47 -14.71 -2.76
CA SER A 158 -11.15 -16.11 -2.46
C SER A 158 -9.75 -16.49 -2.94
N SER A 159 -9.39 -16.08 -4.17
CA SER A 159 -8.05 -16.32 -4.74
C SER A 159 -6.96 -15.54 -3.99
N ALA A 160 -7.24 -14.29 -3.59
CA ALA A 160 -6.33 -13.49 -2.77
C ALA A 160 -6.10 -14.15 -1.40
N GLN A 161 -7.16 -14.68 -0.77
CA GLN A 161 -7.03 -15.38 0.51
C GLN A 161 -6.17 -16.64 0.40
N GLN A 162 -6.34 -17.44 -0.67
CA GLN A 162 -5.48 -18.61 -0.93
C GLN A 162 -4.01 -18.21 -1.09
N LEU A 163 -3.73 -17.16 -1.86
CA LEU A 163 -2.37 -16.62 -2.02
C LEU A 163 -1.78 -16.13 -0.70
N TYR A 164 -2.59 -15.48 0.16
CA TYR A 164 -2.15 -15.05 1.48
C TYR A 164 -1.81 -16.25 2.38
N ASP A 165 -2.65 -17.28 2.42
CA ASP A 165 -2.41 -18.46 3.26
C ASP A 165 -1.13 -19.21 2.82
N GLU A 166 -0.92 -19.33 1.51
CA GLU A 166 0.32 -19.86 0.95
C GLU A 166 1.53 -18.99 1.28
N ALA A 167 1.38 -17.66 1.23
CA ALA A 167 2.45 -16.75 1.57
C ALA A 167 2.81 -16.78 3.07
N GLU A 168 1.82 -16.89 3.94
CA GLU A 168 2.02 -17.01 5.38
C GLU A 168 2.74 -18.32 5.73
N ASN A 169 2.35 -19.42 5.09
CA ASN A 169 3.04 -20.70 5.23
C ASN A 169 4.48 -20.62 4.70
N ALA A 170 4.69 -20.02 3.54
CA ALA A 170 6.03 -19.79 3.00
C ALA A 170 6.89 -18.94 3.96
N TYR A 171 6.31 -17.90 4.56
CA TYR A 171 6.97 -17.05 5.56
C TYR A 171 7.37 -17.83 6.82
N ARG A 172 6.46 -18.66 7.36
CA ARG A 172 6.71 -19.51 8.54
C ARG A 172 7.80 -20.55 8.29
N CYS A 173 7.87 -21.07 7.07
CA CYS A 173 8.90 -22.02 6.64
C CYS A 173 10.22 -21.34 6.21
N GLY A 174 10.37 -20.02 6.39
CA GLY A 174 11.58 -19.27 6.07
C GLY A 174 11.76 -18.94 4.58
N GLN A 175 10.79 -19.26 3.71
CA GLN A 175 10.81 -19.00 2.27
C GLN A 175 10.33 -17.57 1.96
N ARG A 176 11.11 -16.57 2.36
CA ARG A 176 10.71 -15.14 2.29
C ARG A 176 10.49 -14.62 0.86
N ASP A 177 11.28 -15.06 -0.11
CA ASP A 177 11.12 -14.64 -1.51
C ASP A 177 9.80 -15.14 -2.11
N LYS A 178 9.45 -16.40 -1.79
CA LYS A 178 8.17 -17.00 -2.19
C LYS A 178 7.01 -16.27 -1.50
N ALA A 179 7.14 -15.98 -0.21
CA ALA A 179 6.14 -15.21 0.53
C ALA A 179 5.94 -13.81 -0.08
N TYR A 180 7.02 -13.10 -0.42
CA TYR A 180 6.97 -11.78 -1.04
C TYR A 180 6.26 -11.81 -2.41
N ALA A 181 6.61 -12.76 -3.27
CA ALA A 181 6.00 -12.90 -4.59
C ALA A 181 4.49 -13.19 -4.51
N LEU A 182 4.09 -14.10 -3.61
CA LEU A 182 2.70 -14.45 -3.37
C LEU A 182 1.91 -13.27 -2.77
N LEU A 183 2.50 -12.50 -1.85
CA LEU A 183 1.85 -11.32 -1.27
C LEU A 183 1.67 -10.19 -2.30
N LYS A 184 2.63 -10.00 -3.21
CA LYS A 184 2.49 -9.05 -4.32
C LYS A 184 1.31 -9.43 -5.22
N GLN A 185 1.15 -10.71 -5.54
CA GLN A 185 0.00 -11.20 -6.31
C GLN A 185 -1.31 -11.04 -5.53
N CYS A 186 -1.32 -11.40 -4.24
CA CYS A 186 -2.46 -11.22 -3.34
C CYS A 186 -2.95 -9.77 -3.32
N LEU A 187 -2.06 -8.80 -3.14
CA LEU A 187 -2.41 -7.37 -3.08
C LEU A 187 -2.79 -6.76 -4.44
N THR A 188 -2.43 -7.44 -5.54
CA THR A 188 -2.91 -7.07 -6.89
C THR A 188 -4.37 -7.50 -7.08
N LEU A 189 -4.78 -8.61 -6.47
CA LEU A 189 -6.16 -9.12 -6.52
C LEU A 189 -7.08 -8.47 -5.49
N ASP A 190 -6.59 -8.23 -4.27
CA ASP A 190 -7.32 -7.54 -3.20
C ASP A 190 -6.42 -6.54 -2.47
N PRO A 191 -6.46 -5.25 -2.86
CA PRO A 191 -5.69 -4.19 -2.21
C PRO A 191 -6.08 -3.92 -0.74
N ASN A 192 -7.27 -4.35 -0.32
CA ASN A 192 -7.81 -4.12 1.02
C ASN A 192 -7.49 -5.24 2.00
N ALA A 193 -6.80 -6.31 1.56
CA ALA A 193 -6.38 -7.43 2.41
C ALA A 193 -5.34 -6.98 3.46
N LEU A 194 -5.83 -6.48 4.61
CA LEU A 194 -5.00 -5.82 5.63
C LEU A 194 -3.88 -6.71 6.18
N LYS A 195 -4.16 -8.01 6.35
CA LYS A 195 -3.15 -8.99 6.81
C LYS A 195 -2.05 -9.17 5.78
N ALA A 196 -2.42 -9.32 4.51
CA ALA A 196 -1.48 -9.42 3.40
C ALA A 196 -0.64 -8.14 3.27
N LYS A 197 -1.27 -6.97 3.39
CA LYS A 197 -0.59 -5.67 3.35
C LYS A 197 0.43 -5.52 4.48
N ASN A 198 0.04 -5.86 5.71
CA ASN A 198 0.96 -5.78 6.85
C ASN A 198 2.16 -6.73 6.71
N LEU A 199 1.93 -7.97 6.24
CA LEU A 199 3.01 -8.92 6.02
C LEU A 199 3.88 -8.56 4.81
N PHE A 200 3.27 -8.03 3.75
CA PHE A 200 3.95 -7.48 2.59
C PHE A 200 4.81 -6.32 3.03
N ASP A 201 4.29 -5.29 3.69
CA ASP A 201 5.07 -4.14 4.18
C ASP A 201 6.21 -4.59 5.11
N LYS A 202 6.01 -5.64 5.92
CA LYS A 202 7.06 -6.26 6.74
C LYS A 202 8.17 -6.92 5.92
N LEU A 203 7.84 -7.50 4.75
CA LEU A 203 8.79 -8.13 3.81
C LEU A 203 9.36 -7.14 2.78
N SER A 204 8.61 -6.09 2.46
CA SER A 204 8.89 -5.03 1.48
C SER A 204 9.72 -3.90 2.06
N ARG A 205 9.75 -3.77 3.39
CA ARG A 205 10.80 -3.02 4.09
C ARG A 205 12.13 -3.80 3.97
N ALA A 206 12.69 -3.67 2.77
CA ALA A 206 14.04 -3.96 2.29
C ALA A 206 14.67 -5.30 2.71
N PHE A 207 14.86 -6.17 1.72
CA PHE A 207 16.02 -7.03 1.68
C PHE A 207 16.80 -6.83 0.38
N GLN A 208 17.28 -5.61 0.14
CA GLN A 208 18.58 -5.46 -0.52
C GLN A 208 19.61 -5.48 0.61
N PRO A 209 20.42 -6.53 0.75
CA PRO A 209 21.49 -6.54 1.75
C PRO A 209 22.67 -5.68 1.27
N THR A 210 22.39 -4.55 0.61
CA THR A 210 23.36 -3.54 0.21
C THR A 210 23.33 -2.42 1.23
N GLY A 211 24.35 -2.33 2.07
CA GLY A 211 24.66 -1.04 2.69
C GLY A 211 25.50 -0.25 1.71
N ARG A 212 25.21 1.02 1.45
CA ARG A 212 26.15 1.89 0.73
C ARG A 212 26.93 2.70 1.76
N LEU A 213 28.24 2.71 1.61
CA LEU A 213 29.13 3.51 2.42
C LEU A 213 29.90 4.44 1.48
N ARG A 214 29.61 5.73 1.58
CA ARG A 214 30.42 6.77 0.93
C ARG A 214 31.40 7.34 1.94
N VAL A 215 32.67 7.31 1.57
CA VAL A 215 33.79 7.79 2.38
C VAL A 215 34.31 9.07 1.74
N TYR A 216 34.22 10.18 2.47
CA TYR A 216 34.81 11.46 2.08
C TYR A 216 36.07 11.71 2.93
N ILE A 217 37.25 11.70 2.30
CA ILE A 217 38.53 11.96 2.96
C ILE A 217 39.32 12.97 2.13
N SER A 218 39.70 14.09 2.75
CA SER A 218 40.60 15.09 2.14
C SER A 218 40.17 15.58 0.74
N GLY A 219 38.88 15.61 0.47
CA GLY A 219 38.31 16.05 -0.82
C GLY A 219 38.11 14.94 -1.85
N GLU A 220 38.52 13.70 -1.56
CA GLU A 220 38.24 12.53 -2.40
C GLU A 220 37.03 11.75 -1.89
N GLU A 221 36.18 11.31 -2.81
CA GLU A 221 35.02 10.46 -2.54
C GLU A 221 35.30 9.03 -2.97
N GLN A 222 34.98 8.07 -2.10
CA GLN A 222 35.06 6.64 -2.39
C GLN A 222 33.76 5.96 -2.01
N GLU A 223 33.15 5.26 -2.97
CA GLU A 223 31.88 4.54 -2.77
C GLU A 223 32.12 3.03 -2.60
N TYR A 224 31.53 2.48 -1.53
CA TYR A 224 31.51 1.06 -1.22
C TYR A 224 30.08 0.53 -1.16
N VAL A 225 29.81 -0.57 -1.84
CA VAL A 225 28.53 -1.30 -1.78
C VAL A 225 28.78 -2.58 -0.99
N LEU A 226 28.19 -2.67 0.19
CA LEU A 226 28.43 -3.70 1.20
C LEU A 226 27.38 -4.80 1.11
N PHE A 227 27.78 -6.07 1.03
CA PHE A 227 26.89 -7.22 1.01
C PHE A 227 27.15 -8.15 2.21
N GLY A 228 26.22 -8.18 3.15
CA GLY A 228 26.29 -9.02 4.36
C GLY A 228 25.66 -10.40 4.20
N LYS A 229 25.88 -11.12 3.10
CA LYS A 229 25.20 -12.39 2.82
C LYS A 229 26.18 -13.51 2.45
N PRO A 230 25.78 -14.80 2.44
CA PRO A 230 26.74 -15.89 2.20
C PRO A 230 27.10 -16.12 0.73
N VAL A 231 26.30 -15.57 -0.21
CA VAL A 231 26.50 -15.67 -1.66
C VAL A 231 25.99 -14.39 -2.33
N ILE A 232 26.74 -13.82 -3.27
CA ILE A 232 26.33 -12.74 -4.17
C ILE A 232 26.24 -13.20 -5.62
N THR A 233 25.39 -12.56 -6.41
CA THR A 233 25.19 -12.80 -7.83
C THR A 233 25.63 -11.60 -8.68
N LEU A 234 26.20 -11.90 -9.84
CA LEU A 234 26.64 -10.92 -10.82
C LEU A 234 25.93 -11.19 -12.14
N GLY A 235 25.39 -10.16 -12.77
CA GLY A 235 24.70 -10.30 -14.06
C GLY A 235 24.06 -9.02 -14.54
N ARG A 236 23.56 -9.03 -15.78
CA ARG A 236 22.93 -7.84 -16.38
C ARG A 236 21.53 -7.54 -15.84
N LYS A 237 20.82 -8.53 -15.28
CA LYS A 237 19.45 -8.33 -14.80
C LYS A 237 19.47 -7.54 -13.49
N GLU A 238 18.49 -6.66 -13.31
CA GLU A 238 18.34 -5.75 -12.17
C GLU A 238 18.18 -6.42 -10.80
N ASP A 239 17.87 -7.72 -10.76
CA ASP A 239 17.73 -8.51 -9.53
C ASP A 239 19.02 -9.24 -9.12
N ASN A 240 20.15 -8.99 -9.79
CA ASN A 240 21.47 -9.39 -9.29
C ASN A 240 21.98 -8.42 -8.22
N ASP A 241 22.86 -8.91 -7.35
CA ASP A 241 23.51 -8.07 -6.35
C ASP A 241 24.45 -7.03 -6.97
N ILE A 242 25.24 -7.49 -7.95
CA ILE A 242 26.10 -6.63 -8.75
C ILE A 242 25.54 -6.63 -10.16
N VAL A 243 24.86 -5.54 -10.50
CA VAL A 243 24.25 -5.34 -11.81
C VAL A 243 25.30 -4.84 -12.80
N LEU A 244 25.48 -5.60 -13.87
CA LEU A 244 26.48 -5.36 -14.91
C LEU A 244 25.76 -5.16 -16.25
N GLU A 245 25.36 -3.92 -16.53
CA GLU A 245 24.57 -3.53 -17.69
C GLU A 245 25.37 -3.53 -19.01
N GLN A 246 25.95 -4.68 -19.39
CA GLN A 246 26.63 -4.84 -20.68
C GLN A 246 26.02 -5.99 -21.47
N HIS A 247 25.93 -5.83 -22.79
CA HIS A 247 25.28 -6.81 -23.65
C HIS A 247 25.97 -8.19 -23.63
N ASP A 248 27.27 -8.20 -23.33
CA ASP A 248 28.15 -9.37 -23.28
C ASP A 248 28.08 -10.08 -21.92
N VAL A 249 27.29 -9.54 -20.98
CA VAL A 249 26.99 -10.15 -19.69
C VAL A 249 25.60 -10.80 -19.73
N SER A 250 25.56 -12.10 -19.41
CA SER A 250 24.31 -12.85 -19.23
C SER A 250 23.44 -12.30 -18.10
N ARG A 251 22.14 -12.60 -18.15
CA ARG A 251 21.16 -12.10 -17.16
C ARG A 251 21.56 -12.45 -15.73
N TYR A 252 21.95 -13.70 -15.50
CA TYR A 252 22.67 -14.16 -14.32
C TYR A 252 23.95 -14.80 -14.82
N HIS A 253 25.09 -14.20 -14.53
CA HIS A 253 26.36 -14.55 -15.16
C HIS A 253 27.22 -15.43 -14.26
N ALA A 254 27.41 -15.00 -13.02
CA ALA A 254 28.24 -15.69 -12.06
C ALA A 254 27.69 -15.52 -10.65
N ARG A 255 28.10 -16.40 -9.75
CA ARG A 255 27.90 -16.22 -8.31
C ARG A 255 29.21 -16.39 -7.56
N ILE A 256 29.35 -15.65 -6.47
CA ILE A 256 30.49 -15.71 -5.57
C ILE A 256 29.98 -16.00 -4.16
N GLY A 257 30.59 -16.95 -3.46
CA GLY A 257 30.19 -17.31 -2.11
C GLY A 257 31.32 -17.89 -1.28
N PHE A 258 31.13 -17.89 0.04
CA PHE A 258 32.06 -18.52 0.96
C PHE A 258 31.63 -19.95 1.28
N GLN A 259 32.55 -20.91 1.13
CA GLN A 259 32.42 -22.27 1.62
C GLN A 259 33.51 -22.50 2.69
N GLY A 260 33.13 -22.36 3.96
CA GLY A 260 34.10 -22.33 5.05
C GLY A 260 35.00 -21.10 4.94
N GLN A 261 36.32 -21.30 4.87
CA GLN A 261 37.31 -20.22 4.68
C GLN A 261 37.59 -19.88 3.21
N ASN A 262 37.09 -20.68 2.28
CA ASN A 262 37.37 -20.51 0.86
C ASN A 262 36.30 -19.65 0.21
N CYS A 263 36.72 -18.64 -0.56
CA CYS A 263 35.84 -17.90 -1.45
C CYS A 263 35.82 -18.59 -2.81
N LEU A 264 34.65 -18.91 -3.32
CA LEU A 264 34.47 -19.61 -4.58
C LEU A 264 33.68 -18.75 -5.56
N ILE A 265 34.04 -18.81 -6.84
CA ILE A 265 33.29 -18.25 -7.96
C ILE A 265 32.82 -19.36 -8.89
N GLU A 266 31.59 -19.26 -9.34
CA GLU A 266 30.97 -20.18 -10.27
C GLU A 266 30.31 -19.43 -11.41
N ASP A 267 30.59 -19.86 -12.64
CA ASP A 267 29.91 -19.40 -13.85
C ASP A 267 28.54 -20.07 -13.98
N LEU A 268 27.49 -19.27 -14.17
CA LEU A 268 26.10 -19.74 -14.27
C LEU A 268 25.70 -20.02 -15.72
N GLN A 269 26.56 -20.74 -16.45
CA GLN A 269 26.39 -21.05 -17.87
C GLN A 269 26.27 -19.78 -18.72
N SER A 270 27.13 -18.81 -18.46
CA SER A 270 27.11 -17.55 -19.17
C SER A 270 27.57 -17.71 -20.61
N SER A 271 27.06 -16.86 -21.51
CA SER A 271 27.34 -16.96 -22.95
C SER A 271 28.81 -16.74 -23.27
N ASN A 272 29.44 -15.77 -22.60
CA ASN A 272 30.84 -15.41 -22.83
C ASN A 272 31.81 -16.03 -21.82
N GLY A 273 31.30 -16.53 -20.70
CA GLY A 273 32.08 -17.18 -19.65
C GLY A 273 32.69 -16.21 -18.64
N THR A 274 32.91 -16.73 -17.45
CA THR A 274 33.70 -16.12 -16.39
C THR A 274 35.17 -16.53 -16.50
N ARG A 275 36.10 -15.62 -16.19
CA ARG A 275 37.55 -15.85 -16.25
C ARG A 275 38.22 -15.51 -14.92
N ILE A 276 39.26 -16.26 -14.56
CA ILE A 276 40.18 -15.92 -13.46
C ILE A 276 41.57 -15.77 -14.05
N ASN A 277 42.19 -14.61 -13.86
CA ASN A 277 43.50 -14.26 -14.41
C ASN A 277 43.59 -14.50 -15.94
N GLY A 278 42.49 -14.20 -16.64
CA GLY A 278 42.38 -14.37 -18.09
C GLY A 278 41.98 -15.78 -18.56
N LEU A 279 41.99 -16.78 -17.69
CA LEU A 279 41.62 -18.16 -18.03
C LEU A 279 40.14 -18.42 -17.75
N LYS A 280 39.41 -18.96 -18.74
CA LYS A 280 37.98 -19.28 -18.59
C LYS A 280 37.78 -20.47 -17.65
N ILE A 281 36.90 -20.30 -16.67
CA ILE A 281 36.56 -21.36 -15.72
C ILE A 281 35.46 -22.26 -16.29
N GLN A 282 35.49 -23.54 -15.94
CA GLN A 282 34.48 -24.54 -16.36
C GLN A 282 33.68 -25.10 -15.18
N LYS A 283 34.19 -24.94 -13.97
CA LYS A 283 33.58 -25.35 -12.70
C LYS A 283 33.82 -24.24 -11.68
N SER A 284 33.27 -24.41 -10.48
CA SER A 284 33.57 -23.54 -9.35
C SER A 284 35.08 -23.52 -9.08
N VAL A 285 35.67 -22.32 -8.94
CA VAL A 285 37.10 -22.09 -8.69
C VAL A 285 37.26 -21.25 -7.43
N ALA A 286 38.30 -21.53 -6.63
CA ALA A 286 38.64 -20.71 -5.48
C ALA A 286 39.30 -19.38 -5.92
N ILE A 287 38.81 -18.28 -5.37
CA ILE A 287 39.35 -16.94 -5.55
C ILE A 287 40.44 -16.73 -4.50
N HIS A 288 41.61 -16.28 -4.95
CA HIS A 288 42.72 -15.90 -4.11
C HIS A 288 42.90 -14.38 -4.12
N ASN A 289 43.72 -13.89 -3.19
CA ASN A 289 44.06 -12.49 -3.15
C ASN A 289 44.77 -12.06 -4.43
N GLN A 290 44.43 -10.88 -4.96
CA GLN A 290 44.97 -10.30 -6.19
C GLN A 290 44.59 -11.03 -7.49
N ASP A 291 43.66 -11.98 -7.44
CA ASP A 291 43.09 -12.55 -8.65
C ASP A 291 42.27 -11.48 -9.39
N MET A 292 42.34 -11.51 -10.72
CA MET A 292 41.52 -10.72 -11.61
C MET A 292 40.34 -11.56 -12.12
N ILE A 293 39.13 -11.20 -11.73
CA ILE A 293 37.88 -11.79 -12.20
C ILE A 293 37.43 -11.08 -13.47
N GLY A 294 37.33 -11.81 -14.58
CA GLY A 294 36.69 -11.35 -15.81
C GLY A 294 35.25 -11.85 -15.91
N VAL A 295 34.31 -10.93 -16.17
CA VAL A 295 32.89 -11.25 -16.42
C VAL A 295 32.53 -10.76 -17.82
N GLY A 296 32.08 -11.67 -18.68
CA GLY A 296 31.91 -11.34 -20.10
C GLY A 296 33.24 -11.05 -20.81
N LEU A 297 33.21 -10.12 -21.75
CA LEU A 297 34.39 -9.74 -22.54
C LEU A 297 35.12 -8.53 -21.93
N HIS A 298 34.37 -7.62 -21.30
CA HIS A 298 34.90 -6.29 -20.95
C HIS A 298 34.93 -5.98 -19.46
N ARG A 299 34.14 -6.64 -18.60
CA ARG A 299 34.15 -6.35 -17.16
C ARG A 299 35.24 -7.12 -16.43
N ARG A 300 35.98 -6.41 -15.59
CA ARG A 300 37.08 -6.95 -14.78
C ARG A 300 37.00 -6.37 -13.37
N PHE A 301 37.28 -7.23 -12.40
CA PHE A 301 37.41 -6.88 -10.99
C PHE A 301 38.69 -7.47 -10.44
N ASP A 302 39.47 -6.66 -9.76
CA ASP A 302 40.56 -7.15 -8.94
C ASP A 302 40.00 -7.54 -7.57
N THR A 303 40.57 -8.59 -6.99
CA THR A 303 40.10 -9.18 -5.74
C THR A 303 41.06 -8.91 -4.61
N LEU A 304 40.51 -8.60 -3.44
CA LEU A 304 41.23 -8.59 -2.18
C LEU A 304 40.48 -9.46 -1.19
N LEU A 305 41.09 -10.60 -0.82
CA LEU A 305 40.52 -11.52 0.15
C LEU A 305 41.03 -11.18 1.56
N ILE A 306 40.10 -11.04 2.50
CA ILE A 306 40.41 -10.78 3.90
C ILE A 306 39.89 -11.93 4.75
N GLN A 307 40.80 -12.60 5.46
CA GLN A 307 40.47 -13.65 6.41
C GLN A 307 40.62 -13.10 7.83
N HIS A 308 39.60 -13.31 8.67
CA HIS A 308 39.60 -12.87 10.06
C HIS A 308 39.05 -14.00 10.97
N GLN A 309 39.43 -13.99 12.25
CA GLN A 309 39.02 -15.04 13.22
C GLN A 309 37.49 -15.19 13.33
N ASN A 310 36.73 -14.12 13.03
CA ASN A 310 35.28 -14.04 13.19
C ASN A 310 34.51 -13.82 11.86
N GLY A 311 35.16 -14.00 10.70
CA GLY A 311 34.51 -13.78 9.40
C GLY A 311 35.46 -13.73 8.21
N ASN A 312 34.90 -13.84 7.01
CA ASN A 312 35.64 -13.67 5.75
C ASN A 312 35.05 -12.53 4.94
N ALA A 313 35.89 -11.79 4.22
CA ALA A 313 35.46 -10.74 3.30
C ALA A 313 36.20 -10.82 1.96
N LEU A 314 35.53 -10.37 0.90
CA LEU A 314 36.04 -10.21 -0.44
C LEU A 314 35.70 -8.80 -0.90
N LEU A 315 36.73 -8.01 -1.21
CA LEU A 315 36.57 -6.75 -1.90
C LEU A 315 36.79 -6.96 -3.39
N LEU A 316 35.84 -6.52 -4.21
CA LEU A 316 35.94 -6.42 -5.66
C LEU A 316 36.04 -4.95 -6.03
N HIS A 317 37.10 -4.57 -6.73
CA HIS A 317 37.23 -3.22 -7.27
C HIS A 317 37.51 -3.25 -8.77
N GLY A 318 36.82 -2.38 -9.50
CA GLY A 318 37.02 -2.19 -10.94
C GLY A 318 37.98 -1.06 -11.24
N ALA A 319 37.86 -0.50 -12.45
CA ALA A 319 38.59 0.69 -12.88
C ALA A 319 38.23 1.94 -12.04
N GLU A 320 39.01 3.00 -12.20
CA GLU A 320 38.76 4.30 -11.55
C GLU A 320 37.30 4.77 -11.75
N ASN A 321 36.70 5.38 -10.72
CA ASN A 321 35.30 5.81 -10.66
C ASN A 321 34.23 4.71 -10.74
N THR A 322 34.55 3.46 -10.44
CA THR A 322 33.53 2.42 -10.22
C THR A 322 33.33 2.13 -8.72
N PRO A 323 32.08 1.83 -8.29
CA PRO A 323 31.83 1.48 -6.90
C PRO A 323 32.59 0.20 -6.55
N ARG A 324 33.10 0.15 -5.33
CA ARG A 324 33.81 -1.02 -4.81
C ARG A 324 32.81 -1.92 -4.11
N TYR A 325 32.75 -3.19 -4.48
CA TYR A 325 31.80 -4.13 -3.91
C TYR A 325 32.48 -4.93 -2.81
N LEU A 326 32.02 -4.78 -1.57
CA LEU A 326 32.57 -5.48 -0.42
C LEU A 326 31.57 -6.50 0.09
N PHE A 327 31.92 -7.77 -0.07
CA PHE A 327 31.10 -8.90 0.34
C PHE A 327 31.72 -9.57 1.56
N PHE A 328 30.94 -9.85 2.61
CA PHE A 328 31.49 -10.47 3.81
C PHE A 328 30.50 -11.34 4.57
N THR A 329 31.05 -12.22 5.40
CA THR A 329 30.34 -13.09 6.34
C THR A 329 30.80 -12.82 7.76
N GLY A 330 29.87 -12.84 8.72
CA GLY A 330 30.19 -12.58 10.12
C GLY A 330 30.43 -11.11 10.42
N GLU A 331 31.57 -10.79 11.03
CA GLU A 331 31.92 -9.43 11.47
C GLU A 331 33.06 -8.87 10.62
N LEU A 332 32.85 -7.66 10.08
CA LEU A 332 33.80 -6.93 9.25
C LEU A 332 34.49 -5.85 10.09
N GLN A 333 35.82 -5.77 10.05
CA GLN A 333 36.57 -4.67 10.66
C GLN A 333 36.93 -3.63 9.60
N VAL A 334 36.74 -2.35 9.91
CA VAL A 334 37.03 -1.23 9.00
C VAL A 334 37.95 -0.26 9.70
N GLY A 335 38.99 0.21 9.01
CA GLY A 335 40.00 1.09 9.60
C GLY A 335 41.24 1.27 8.74
N PHE A 336 42.38 1.58 9.37
CA PHE A 336 43.66 1.86 8.71
C PHE A 336 44.67 0.71 8.83
N GLY A 337 44.39 -0.26 9.69
CA GLY A 337 45.27 -1.37 10.04
C GLY A 337 45.33 -2.44 8.95
N ALA A 338 46.38 -3.25 8.99
CA ALA A 338 46.58 -4.33 8.05
C ALA A 338 45.47 -5.41 8.15
N GLU A 339 44.89 -5.52 9.33
CA GLU A 339 43.81 -6.42 9.75
C GLU A 339 42.40 -5.97 9.33
N CYS A 340 42.25 -4.76 8.80
CA CYS A 340 40.94 -4.23 8.39
C CYS A 340 40.56 -4.69 6.99
N ALA A 341 39.31 -5.14 6.86
CA ALA A 341 38.73 -5.62 5.62
C ALA A 341 38.36 -4.49 4.66
N LEU A 342 37.97 -3.34 5.21
CA LEU A 342 37.89 -2.09 4.47
C LEU A 342 38.98 -1.15 4.99
N ARG A 343 40.02 -0.94 4.17
CA ARG A 343 41.06 0.04 4.46
C ARG A 343 40.65 1.40 3.94
N LEU A 344 40.54 2.36 4.84
CA LEU A 344 40.31 3.76 4.48
C LEU A 344 41.64 4.45 4.15
N PRO A 345 41.67 5.43 3.23
CA PRO A 345 42.84 6.29 2.99
C PRO A 345 43.39 6.90 4.29
N GLN A 346 44.68 6.70 4.59
CA GLN A 346 45.27 7.17 5.85
C GLN A 346 45.11 8.68 6.05
N LEU A 347 44.59 9.07 7.22
CA LEU A 347 44.66 10.43 7.70
C LEU A 347 46.02 10.69 8.40
N PRO A 348 46.48 11.94 8.53
CA PRO A 348 47.79 12.27 9.12
C PRO A 348 47.98 11.94 10.62
N LEU A 349 47.07 11.18 11.25
CA LEU A 349 47.05 10.95 12.70
C LEU A 349 47.16 9.46 13.04
N ALA A 350 47.99 9.17 14.04
CA ALA A 350 48.31 7.84 14.57
C ALA A 350 47.14 7.21 15.36
N LEU A 351 46.03 6.93 14.67
CA LEU A 351 44.90 6.18 15.21
C LEU A 351 45.12 4.66 15.03
N SER A 352 44.62 3.88 16.00
CA SER A 352 44.72 2.41 16.00
C SER A 352 44.12 1.80 14.73
N GLY A 353 44.61 0.61 14.36
CA GLY A 353 44.31 -0.02 13.08
C GLY A 353 42.82 -0.27 12.79
N CYS A 354 41.97 -0.57 13.77
CA CYS A 354 40.52 -0.76 13.56
C CYS A 354 39.71 0.45 14.09
N LEU A 355 38.81 0.97 13.27
CA LEU A 355 37.93 2.10 13.62
C LEU A 355 36.54 1.63 14.07
N PHE A 356 35.95 0.70 13.34
CA PHE A 356 34.66 0.15 13.74
C PHE A 356 34.47 -1.26 13.19
N LYS A 357 33.63 -2.03 13.88
CA LYS A 357 33.18 -3.33 13.42
C LYS A 357 31.80 -3.18 12.82
N VAL A 358 31.56 -3.86 11.71
CA VAL A 358 30.29 -3.88 11.01
C VAL A 358 29.77 -5.30 10.98
N LYS A 359 28.51 -5.46 11.37
CA LYS A 359 27.85 -6.76 11.35
C LYS A 359 26.50 -6.59 10.70
N TYR A 360 26.24 -7.40 9.67
CA TYR A 360 24.91 -7.48 9.11
C TYR A 360 24.12 -8.56 9.84
N GLN A 361 23.05 -8.14 10.52
CA GLN A 361 22.08 -9.05 11.11
C GLN A 361 20.71 -8.67 10.56
N PRO A 362 20.20 -9.44 9.58
CA PRO A 362 18.91 -9.21 8.96
C PRO A 362 17.81 -8.70 9.90
N PRO A 363 17.23 -7.49 9.69
CA PRO A 363 17.38 -6.58 8.55
C PRO A 363 18.38 -5.41 8.72
N TYR A 364 19.11 -5.34 9.83
CA TYR A 364 19.88 -4.14 10.20
C TYR A 364 21.40 -4.30 10.05
N TRP A 365 22.06 -3.17 9.80
CA TRP A 365 23.51 -3.03 9.90
C TRP A 365 23.88 -2.50 11.29
N TYR A 366 24.70 -3.25 12.02
CA TYR A 366 25.20 -2.85 13.33
C TYR A 366 26.63 -2.36 13.21
N TRP A 367 26.91 -1.16 13.72
CA TRP A 367 28.22 -0.55 13.71
C TRP A 367 28.72 -0.36 15.14
N TYR A 368 29.85 -0.98 15.43
CA TYR A 368 30.49 -0.97 16.73
C TYR A 368 31.73 -0.10 16.65
N ILE A 369 31.65 1.10 17.20
CA ILE A 369 32.80 2.01 17.31
C ILE A 369 33.88 1.33 18.17
N HIS A 370 35.13 1.38 17.71
CA HIS A 370 36.24 0.85 18.49
C HIS A 370 36.39 1.64 19.80
N PRO A 371 36.55 0.99 20.98
CA PRO A 371 36.52 1.69 22.27
C PRO A 371 37.58 2.79 22.45
N GLN A 372 38.66 2.75 21.65
CA GLN A 372 39.75 3.72 21.70
C GLN A 372 39.51 4.95 20.82
N LEU A 373 38.46 4.94 20.00
CA LEU A 373 38.10 6.11 19.22
C LEU A 373 37.30 7.10 20.06
N THR A 374 37.91 8.25 20.27
CA THR A 374 37.28 9.42 20.88
C THR A 374 37.01 10.47 19.80
N GLN A 375 36.02 11.35 20.01
CA GLN A 375 35.66 12.44 19.09
C GLN A 375 35.00 11.97 17.77
N ILE A 376 34.01 11.09 17.88
CA ILE A 376 33.15 10.70 16.77
C ILE A 376 31.79 11.36 16.91
N GLU A 377 31.25 11.86 15.81
CA GLU A 377 29.91 12.44 15.73
C GLU A 377 29.03 11.60 14.80
N LEU A 378 27.85 11.18 15.26
CA LEU A 378 26.79 10.62 14.42
C LEU A 378 25.73 11.71 14.21
N ASN A 379 25.47 12.09 12.97
CA ASN A 379 24.55 13.18 12.61
C ASN A 379 24.86 14.49 13.37
N GLY A 380 26.14 14.78 13.59
CA GLY A 380 26.61 15.95 14.34
C GLY A 380 26.53 15.84 15.86
N MET A 381 26.13 14.67 16.39
CA MET A 381 26.04 14.42 17.84
C MET A 381 27.16 13.49 18.30
N PRO A 382 27.91 13.82 19.38
CA PRO A 382 28.99 12.96 19.85
C PRO A 382 28.47 11.62 20.35
N VAL A 383 29.09 10.52 19.91
CA VAL A 383 28.71 9.14 20.30
C VAL A 383 29.92 8.39 20.85
N ALA A 384 29.71 7.63 21.94
CA ALA A 384 30.77 6.95 22.68
C ALA A 384 30.76 5.41 22.57
N GLN A 385 29.67 4.79 22.11
CA GLN A 385 29.56 3.32 21.98
C GLN A 385 28.43 2.87 21.02
N CYS A 386 28.46 1.58 20.63
CA CYS A 386 27.54 0.84 19.76
C CYS A 386 26.29 1.59 19.29
N VAL A 387 26.15 1.80 17.99
CA VAL A 387 24.98 2.47 17.42
C VAL A 387 24.41 1.67 16.25
N VAL A 388 23.08 1.61 16.19
CA VAL A 388 22.37 1.13 14.99
C VAL A 388 22.38 2.27 14.00
N ILE A 389 23.02 2.06 12.85
CA ILE A 389 23.07 3.07 11.78
C ILE A 389 21.91 2.82 10.83
N MET A 390 21.18 3.89 10.55
CA MET A 390 20.07 3.92 9.60
C MET A 390 20.51 4.55 8.27
N PRO A 391 19.86 4.21 7.15
CA PRO A 391 20.05 4.93 5.89
C PRO A 391 19.89 6.44 6.07
N GLY A 392 20.84 7.21 5.52
CA GLY A 392 20.93 8.67 5.64
C GLY A 392 21.79 9.18 6.80
N ASP A 393 22.26 8.30 7.68
CA ASP A 393 23.13 8.71 8.79
C ASP A 393 24.52 9.11 8.31
N THR A 394 25.14 10.05 9.02
CA THR A 394 26.51 10.52 8.79
C THR A 394 27.37 10.30 10.02
N LEU A 395 28.52 9.65 9.86
CA LEU A 395 29.51 9.49 10.92
C LEU A 395 30.76 10.30 10.57
N ARG A 396 31.11 11.26 11.42
CA ARG A 396 32.29 12.10 11.26
C ARG A 396 33.34 11.75 12.30
N PHE A 397 34.57 11.60 11.86
CA PHE A 397 35.73 11.46 12.74
C PHE A 397 36.95 12.10 12.08
N ALA A 398 37.67 12.93 12.84
CA ALA A 398 38.78 13.73 12.31
C ALA A 398 38.39 14.47 11.00
N ALA A 399 39.14 14.28 9.91
CA ALA A 399 38.85 14.86 8.60
C ALA A 399 38.07 13.92 7.66
N ALA A 400 37.56 12.80 8.17
CA ALA A 400 36.74 11.85 7.41
C ALA A 400 35.26 12.02 7.72
N THR A 401 34.42 11.98 6.69
CA THR A 401 32.96 11.85 6.83
C THR A 401 32.51 10.59 6.10
N LEU A 402 31.81 9.73 6.82
CA LEU A 402 31.17 8.54 6.30
C LEU A 402 29.67 8.79 6.18
N LEU A 403 29.11 8.51 5.01
CA LEU A 403 27.67 8.55 4.78
C LEU A 403 27.19 7.13 4.53
N PHE A 404 26.14 6.73 5.25
CA PHE A 404 25.52 5.41 5.16
C PHE A 404 24.20 5.54 4.43
N GLU A 405 24.05 4.88 3.28
CA GLU A 405 22.82 4.90 2.46
C GLU A 405 22.21 3.49 2.32
#